data_AF-A0A8T2C4B1-F1
#
_entry.id   AF-A0A8T2C4B1-F1
#
_cell.length_a   1.000
_cell.length_b   1.000
_cell.length_c   1.000
_cell.angle_alpha   90.00
_cell.angle_beta   90.00
_cell.angle_gamma   90.00
#
_symmetry.space_group_name_H-M   'P 1'
#
loop_
_entity.id
_entity.type
_entity.pdbx_description
1 polymer ?
#
loop_
_entity_poly.entity_id
_entity_poly.type
_entity_poly.pdbx_seq_one_letter_code
_entity_poly.pdbx_strand_id
1 'polypeptide(L)'
;MSINPYMTVLGAIFLLLAATSSQALSISLADPCTVSDFPALCRGTIKGQTNVNAATDVAIRELMKRTRQAKEIAEKELKRDGGVATCLSNFNSAFDNLDKALTNIKENDGFSLNINLSAALTDYDTCSDAMKETREINVIYKSAGVLYKMADNCLALSTLVKH
;
A
#
# COMPACT_ATOMS: atom_id res chain seq x y z
N MET A 1 14.23 0.21 -77.81
CA MET A 1 13.62 1.06 -76.77
C MET A 1 13.32 0.16 -75.58
N SER A 2 14.02 0.41 -74.49
CA SER A 2 13.92 -0.27 -73.20
C SER A 2 12.58 -0.01 -72.52
N ILE A 3 12.01 -1.01 -71.84
CA ILE A 3 11.29 -0.80 -70.58
C ILE A 3 11.42 -2.06 -69.69
N ASN A 4 11.87 -1.88 -68.45
CA ASN A 4 12.24 -2.89 -67.45
C ASN A 4 11.00 -3.34 -66.63
N PRO A 5 10.77 -4.64 -66.33
CA PRO A 5 9.51 -5.13 -65.76
C PRO A 5 9.43 -5.05 -64.22
N TYR A 6 10.16 -4.13 -63.57
CA TYR A 6 10.24 -4.04 -62.10
C TYR A 6 9.35 -2.94 -61.48
N MET A 7 8.32 -2.49 -62.19
CA MET A 7 7.39 -1.46 -61.70
C MET A 7 5.92 -1.91 -61.75
N THR A 8 5.70 -3.20 -61.58
CA THR A 8 4.38 -3.74 -61.24
C THR A 8 4.21 -3.70 -59.72
N VAL A 9 3.15 -3.01 -59.29
CA VAL A 9 2.53 -3.11 -57.95
C VAL A 9 3.28 -2.42 -56.80
N LEU A 10 3.28 -1.08 -56.79
CA LEU A 10 3.67 -0.26 -55.61
C LEU A 10 2.51 0.61 -55.11
N GLY A 11 1.28 0.10 -55.17
CA GLY A 11 0.12 0.84 -54.67
C GLY A 11 -1.05 -0.08 -54.38
N ALA A 12 -1.15 -0.51 -53.12
CA ALA A 12 -2.37 -0.98 -52.42
C ALA A 12 -2.10 -2.19 -51.49
N ILE A 13 -1.09 -2.16 -50.62
CA ILE A 13 -1.03 -3.07 -49.46
C ILE A 13 -0.47 -2.29 -48.26
N PHE A 14 -1.25 -1.35 -47.74
CA PHE A 14 -0.97 -0.68 -46.47
C PHE A 14 -2.26 -0.44 -45.69
N LEU A 15 -3.10 -1.46 -45.57
CA LEU A 15 -4.26 -1.45 -44.68
C LEU A 15 -4.48 -2.90 -44.22
N LEU A 16 -3.80 -3.31 -43.15
CA LEU A 16 -4.15 -4.42 -42.24
C LEU A 16 -3.01 -4.61 -41.22
N LEU A 17 -2.71 -3.56 -40.47
CA LEU A 17 -1.94 -3.69 -39.23
C LEU A 17 -2.92 -3.53 -38.07
N ALA A 18 -3.40 -4.68 -37.62
CA ALA A 18 -3.78 -5.01 -36.26
C ALA A 18 -4.40 -3.88 -35.44
N ALA A 19 -5.73 -3.75 -35.53
CA ALA A 19 -6.51 -3.33 -34.37
C ALA A 19 -6.48 -4.46 -33.33
N THR A 20 -5.34 -4.67 -32.66
CA THR A 20 -5.34 -5.34 -31.37
C THR A 20 -6.04 -4.37 -30.43
N SER A 21 -7.32 -4.62 -30.17
CA SER A 21 -7.98 -4.03 -29.01
C SER A 21 -7.12 -4.38 -27.79
N SER A 22 -6.46 -3.37 -27.22
CA SER A 22 -5.95 -3.46 -25.86
C SER A 22 -7.15 -3.63 -24.95
N GLN A 23 -7.66 -4.85 -24.86
CA GLN A 23 -8.47 -5.29 -23.76
C GLN A 23 -7.53 -5.22 -22.57
N ALA A 24 -7.53 -4.07 -21.90
CA ALA A 24 -7.01 -3.96 -20.55
C ALA A 24 -7.70 -5.07 -19.78
N LEU A 25 -6.98 -6.16 -19.52
CA LEU A 25 -7.47 -7.27 -18.74
C LEU A 25 -7.79 -6.67 -17.38
N SER A 26 -9.06 -6.32 -17.14
CA SER A 26 -9.50 -6.01 -15.80
C SER A 26 -9.43 -7.33 -15.06
N ILE A 27 -8.25 -7.64 -14.52
CA ILE A 27 -8.11 -8.64 -13.49
C ILE A 27 -8.97 -8.10 -12.36
N SER A 28 -10.24 -8.51 -12.34
CA SER A 28 -11.00 -8.51 -11.11
C SER A 28 -10.27 -9.54 -10.26
N LEU A 29 -9.30 -9.06 -9.48
CA LEU A 29 -8.70 -9.85 -8.43
C LEU A 29 -9.88 -10.22 -7.52
N ALA A 30 -10.36 -11.46 -7.66
CA ALA A 30 -11.40 -11.98 -6.81
C ALA A 30 -11.01 -11.84 -5.32
N ASP A 31 -9.70 -11.81 -5.07
CA ASP A 31 -9.10 -11.51 -3.78
C ASP A 31 -7.89 -10.56 -3.96
N PRO A 32 -8.00 -9.28 -3.56
CA PRO A 32 -6.90 -8.33 -3.68
C PRO A 32 -5.76 -8.61 -2.69
N CYS A 33 -5.96 -9.48 -1.68
CA CYS A 33 -4.93 -9.80 -0.69
C CYS A 33 -3.87 -10.80 -1.19
N THR A 34 -3.97 -11.31 -2.42
CA THR A 34 -2.98 -12.26 -2.96
C THR A 34 -1.60 -11.64 -3.21
N VAL A 35 -1.51 -10.30 -3.27
CA VAL A 35 -0.24 -9.57 -3.46
C VAL A 35 0.47 -9.24 -2.14
N SER A 36 -0.16 -9.53 -1.01
CA SER A 36 0.33 -9.16 0.32
C SER A 36 1.16 -10.28 0.95
N ASP A 37 2.21 -9.91 1.68
CA ASP A 37 3.05 -10.86 2.43
C ASP A 37 2.31 -11.44 3.66
N PHE A 38 1.25 -10.76 4.11
CA PHE A 38 0.39 -11.19 5.22
C PHE A 38 -1.07 -11.35 4.78
N PRO A 39 -1.38 -12.30 3.86
CA PRO A 39 -2.66 -12.34 3.17
C PRO A 39 -3.83 -12.69 4.10
N ALA A 40 -3.61 -13.51 5.13
CA ALA A 40 -4.63 -13.80 6.14
C ALA A 40 -5.02 -12.55 6.96
N LEU A 41 -4.02 -11.75 7.35
CA LEU A 41 -4.24 -10.48 8.04
C LEU A 41 -4.94 -9.47 7.13
N CYS A 42 -4.53 -9.39 5.87
CA CYS A 42 -5.17 -8.54 4.87
C CYS A 42 -6.67 -8.89 4.74
N ARG A 43 -7.02 -10.16 4.54
CA ARG A 43 -8.42 -10.61 4.40
C ARG A 43 -9.26 -10.28 5.63
N GLY A 44 -8.72 -10.51 6.83
CA GLY A 44 -9.37 -10.16 8.08
C GLY A 44 -9.58 -8.65 8.26
N THR A 45 -8.73 -7.83 7.63
CA THR A 45 -8.76 -6.37 7.71
C THR A 45 -9.75 -5.77 6.71
N ILE A 46 -9.74 -6.21 5.46
CA ILE A 46 -10.54 -5.62 4.38
C ILE A 46 -12.01 -6.08 4.37
N LYS A 47 -12.40 -6.99 5.26
CA LYS A 47 -13.80 -7.43 5.46
C LYS A 47 -14.53 -7.84 4.17
N GLY A 48 -13.82 -8.51 3.27
CA GLY A 48 -14.39 -9.04 2.01
C GLY A 48 -14.50 -8.04 0.86
N GLN A 49 -13.89 -6.85 0.96
CA GLN A 49 -13.84 -5.91 -0.16
C GLN A 49 -13.05 -6.49 -1.34
N THR A 50 -13.65 -6.43 -2.54
CA THR A 50 -13.01 -6.88 -3.80
C THR A 50 -12.63 -5.71 -4.70
N ASN A 51 -13.28 -4.54 -4.52
CA ASN A 51 -12.82 -3.30 -5.14
C ASN A 51 -11.53 -2.86 -4.44
N VAL A 52 -10.45 -2.72 -5.20
CA VAL A 52 -9.13 -2.42 -4.64
C VAL A 52 -9.11 -1.09 -3.91
N ASN A 53 -9.63 0.00 -4.49
CA ASN A 53 -9.62 1.31 -3.83
C ASN A 53 -10.39 1.27 -2.50
N ALA A 54 -11.54 0.58 -2.45
CA ALA A 54 -12.29 0.38 -1.23
C ALA A 54 -11.57 -0.54 -0.22
N ALA A 55 -10.92 -1.60 -0.69
CA ALA A 55 -10.12 -2.48 0.15
C ALA A 55 -8.94 -1.74 0.79
N THR A 56 -8.22 -0.92 0.01
CA THR A 56 -7.12 -0.07 0.49
C THR A 56 -7.62 0.98 1.49
N ASP A 57 -8.72 1.70 1.20
CA ASP A 57 -9.31 2.67 2.15
C ASP A 57 -9.70 2.01 3.49
N VAL A 58 -10.38 0.86 3.44
CA VAL A 58 -10.77 0.11 4.66
C VAL A 58 -9.53 -0.35 5.43
N ALA A 59 -8.50 -0.84 4.74
CA ALA A 59 -7.25 -1.27 5.36
C ALA A 59 -6.54 -0.11 6.08
N ILE A 60 -6.43 1.05 5.43
CA ILE A 60 -5.82 2.24 6.02
C ILE A 60 -6.61 2.71 7.24
N ARG A 61 -7.95 2.74 7.18
CA ARG A 61 -8.78 3.16 8.31
C ARG A 61 -8.65 2.23 9.52
N GLU A 62 -8.62 0.91 9.29
CA GLU A 62 -8.41 -0.05 10.38
C GLU A 62 -6.99 0.07 10.96
N LEU A 63 -5.99 0.34 10.12
CA LEU A 63 -4.64 0.64 10.57
C LEU A 63 -4.60 1.90 11.43
N MET A 64 -5.18 3.02 10.98
CA MET A 64 -5.29 4.27 11.76
C MET A 64 -5.94 4.05 13.13
N LYS A 65 -7.02 3.25 13.18
CA LYS A 65 -7.69 2.90 14.43
C LYS A 65 -6.76 2.18 15.39
N ARG A 66 -6.01 1.19 14.92
CA ARG A 66 -5.08 0.41 15.75
C ARG A 66 -3.85 1.21 16.15
N THR A 67 -3.38 2.10 15.29
CA THR A 67 -2.30 3.04 15.60
C THR A 67 -2.69 3.97 16.74
N ARG A 68 -3.93 4.48 16.72
CA ARG A 68 -4.48 5.26 17.84
C ARG A 68 -4.50 4.45 19.14
N GLN A 69 -4.95 3.19 19.09
CA GLN A 69 -4.96 2.32 20.27
C GLN A 69 -3.54 2.05 20.80
N ALA A 70 -2.57 1.79 19.92
CA ALA A 70 -1.18 1.60 20.32
C ALA A 70 -0.59 2.86 20.95
N LYS A 71 -0.91 4.03 20.40
CA LYS A 71 -0.54 5.33 20.98
C LYS A 71 -1.15 5.52 22.37
N GLU A 72 -2.44 5.28 22.55
CA GLU A 72 -3.12 5.39 23.85
C GLU A 72 -2.53 4.45 24.91
N ILE A 73 -2.04 3.28 24.50
CA ILE A 73 -1.30 2.36 25.38
C ILE A 73 0.05 2.97 25.77
N ALA A 74 0.83 3.43 24.78
CA ALA A 74 2.13 4.04 25.03
C ALA A 74 2.05 5.31 25.89
N GLU A 75 0.97 6.10 25.76
CA GLU A 75 0.73 7.28 26.59
C GLU A 75 0.49 6.94 28.07
N LYS A 76 -0.01 5.73 28.36
CA LYS A 76 -0.29 5.27 29.74
C LYS A 76 0.93 4.66 30.44
N GLU A 77 2.03 4.43 29.74
CA GLU A 77 3.25 3.94 30.36
C GLU A 77 3.79 4.94 31.39
N LEU A 78 4.07 4.44 32.59
CA LEU A 78 4.62 5.24 33.70
C LEU A 78 6.03 5.76 33.37
N LYS A 79 6.79 4.95 32.63
CA LYS A 79 8.14 5.29 32.16
C LYS A 79 8.09 5.50 30.65
N ARG A 80 8.03 6.77 30.25
CA ARG A 80 8.20 7.17 28.85
C ARG A 80 9.69 7.30 28.52
N ASP A 81 10.41 6.19 28.64
CA ASP A 81 11.83 6.13 28.28
C ASP A 81 12.04 6.37 26.77
N GLY A 82 13.30 6.32 26.32
CA GLY A 82 13.63 6.60 24.92
C GLY A 82 12.88 5.75 23.91
N GLY A 83 12.62 4.47 24.23
CA GLY A 83 11.88 3.56 23.35
C GLY A 83 10.41 3.97 23.24
N VAL A 84 9.73 4.15 24.38
CA VAL A 84 8.32 4.56 24.42
C VAL A 84 8.13 5.95 23.79
N ALA A 85 9.01 6.91 24.07
CA ALA A 85 8.96 8.24 23.47
C ALA A 85 9.15 8.21 21.95
N THR A 86 10.07 7.37 21.46
CA THR A 86 10.26 7.14 20.02
C THR A 86 9.00 6.57 19.38
N CYS A 87 8.38 5.56 20.01
CA CYS A 87 7.13 5.00 19.53
C CYS A 87 5.99 6.02 19.48
N LEU A 88 5.84 6.87 20.50
CA LEU A 88 4.81 7.92 20.51
C LEU A 88 4.99 8.90 19.33
N SER A 89 6.22 9.32 19.07
CA SER A 89 6.52 10.19 17.93
C SER A 89 6.17 9.51 16.60
N ASN A 90 6.64 8.27 16.42
CA ASN A 90 6.41 7.52 15.19
C ASN A 90 4.93 7.15 14.98
N PHE A 91 4.17 6.86 16.03
CA PHE A 91 2.73 6.64 15.89
C PHE A 91 1.97 7.90 15.45
N ASN A 92 2.41 9.09 15.85
CA ASN A 92 1.86 10.35 15.35
C ASN A 92 2.20 10.55 13.86
N SER A 93 3.48 10.41 13.50
CA SER A 93 3.93 10.50 12.10
C SER A 93 3.19 9.52 11.20
N ALA A 94 3.04 8.27 11.64
CA ALA A 94 2.34 7.25 10.89
C ALA A 94 0.86 7.62 10.71
N PHE A 95 0.21 8.16 11.75
CA PHE A 95 -1.18 8.60 11.65
C PHE A 95 -1.33 9.73 10.61
N ASP A 96 -0.45 10.73 10.61
CA ASP A 96 -0.46 11.84 9.66
C ASP A 96 -0.23 11.35 8.22
N ASN A 97 0.68 10.40 8.04
CA ASN A 97 0.93 9.77 6.74
C ASN A 97 -0.28 8.96 6.26
N LEU A 98 -0.94 8.21 7.13
CA LEU A 98 -2.14 7.45 6.79
C LEU A 98 -3.33 8.37 6.41
N ASP A 99 -3.48 9.51 7.08
CA ASP A 99 -4.51 10.50 6.74
C ASP A 99 -4.27 11.09 5.33
N LYS A 100 -3.02 11.43 5.01
CA LYS A 100 -2.62 11.81 3.64
C LYS A 100 -2.90 10.70 2.63
N ALA A 101 -2.58 9.44 2.97
CA ALA A 101 -2.84 8.30 2.11
C ALA A 101 -4.32 8.15 1.76
N LEU A 102 -5.24 8.41 2.70
CA LEU A 102 -6.69 8.42 2.41
C LEU A 102 -7.08 9.53 1.43
N THR A 103 -6.42 10.68 1.47
CA THR A 103 -6.63 11.77 0.51
C THR A 103 -6.12 11.37 -0.87
N ASN A 104 -4.92 10.77 -0.94
CA ASN A 104 -4.31 10.33 -2.19
C ASN A 104 -5.16 9.29 -2.93
N ILE A 105 -5.85 8.38 -2.21
CA ILE A 105 -6.81 7.45 -2.83
C ILE A 105 -7.94 8.19 -3.55
N LYS A 106 -8.47 9.26 -2.95
CA LYS A 106 -9.58 10.04 -3.53
C LYS A 106 -9.13 10.85 -4.75
N GLU A 107 -7.88 11.31 -4.73
CA GLU A 107 -7.27 12.09 -5.79
C GLU A 107 -6.69 11.20 -6.91
N ASN A 108 -6.73 9.87 -6.76
CA ASN A 108 -6.06 8.88 -7.61
C ASN A 108 -4.54 9.11 -7.72
N ASP A 109 -3.91 9.70 -6.70
CA ASP A 109 -2.47 9.90 -6.64
C ASP A 109 -1.77 8.66 -6.05
N GLY A 110 -1.52 7.70 -6.93
CA GLY A 110 -0.79 6.46 -6.61
C GLY A 110 0.60 6.64 -6.04
N PHE A 111 1.32 7.62 -6.56
CA PHE A 111 2.71 7.87 -6.19
C PHE A 111 2.79 8.40 -4.77
N SER A 112 1.98 9.43 -4.45
CA SER A 112 1.90 9.96 -3.10
C SER A 112 1.28 8.94 -2.13
N LEU A 113 0.31 8.13 -2.57
CA LEU A 113 -0.22 7.02 -1.77
C LEU A 113 0.90 6.06 -1.34
N ASN A 114 1.71 5.60 -2.29
CA ASN A 114 2.83 4.70 -2.02
C ASN A 114 3.86 5.31 -1.06
N ILE A 115 4.23 6.58 -1.26
CA ILE A 115 5.16 7.30 -0.38
C ILE A 115 4.64 7.35 1.05
N ASN A 116 3.39 7.77 1.25
CA ASN A 116 2.85 7.94 2.59
C ASN A 116 2.66 6.58 3.30
N LEU A 117 2.27 5.52 2.59
CA LEU A 117 2.18 4.18 3.17
C LEU A 117 3.56 3.59 3.53
N SER A 118 4.57 3.83 2.69
CA SER A 118 5.96 3.42 2.97
C SER A 118 6.54 4.17 4.18
N ALA A 119 6.19 5.45 4.33
CA ALA A 119 6.56 6.23 5.51
C ALA A 119 5.92 5.66 6.78
N ALA A 120 4.61 5.39 6.78
CA ALA A 120 3.93 4.77 7.91
C ALA A 120 4.50 3.38 8.27
N LEU A 121 4.87 2.57 7.27
CA LEU A 121 5.57 1.30 7.49
C LEU A 121 6.89 1.50 8.24
N THR A 122 7.69 2.47 7.81
CA THR A 122 8.98 2.83 8.41
C THR A 122 8.83 3.34 9.83
N ASP A 123 7.79 4.13 10.11
CA ASP A 123 7.48 4.62 11.45
C ASP A 123 7.22 3.44 12.43
N TYR A 124 6.49 2.41 12.00
CA TYR A 124 6.25 1.22 12.83
C TYR A 124 7.50 0.37 13.02
N ASP A 125 8.34 0.24 11.99
CA ASP A 125 9.61 -0.49 12.07
C ASP A 125 10.57 0.22 13.06
N THR A 126 10.69 1.54 12.94
CA THR A 126 11.50 2.38 13.83
C THR A 126 11.05 2.25 15.29
N CYS A 127 9.74 2.25 15.55
CA CYS A 127 9.22 1.99 16.90
C CYS A 127 9.57 0.57 17.39
N SER A 128 9.40 -0.45 16.53
CA SER A 128 9.75 -1.84 16.88
C SER A 128 11.23 -1.96 17.24
N ASP A 129 12.12 -1.35 16.48
CA ASP A 129 13.58 -1.37 16.72
C ASP A 129 13.95 -0.64 18.01
N ALA A 130 13.39 0.56 18.25
CA ALA A 130 13.62 1.31 19.49
C ALA A 130 13.17 0.51 20.73
N MET A 131 12.07 -0.24 20.62
CA MET A 131 11.61 -1.10 21.71
C MET A 131 12.45 -2.37 21.86
N LYS A 132 13.03 -2.91 20.79
CA LYS A 132 13.91 -4.09 20.86
C LYS A 132 15.16 -3.81 21.70
N GLU A 133 15.69 -2.59 21.66
CA GLU A 133 16.83 -2.17 22.46
C GLU A 133 16.56 -2.20 23.98
N THR A 134 15.29 -2.05 24.38
CA THR A 134 14.86 -2.14 25.79
C THR A 134 14.92 -3.57 26.35
N ARG A 135 15.06 -4.59 25.49
CA ARG A 135 15.05 -6.03 25.81
C ARG A 135 13.78 -6.52 26.52
N GLU A 136 12.73 -5.72 26.59
CA GLU A 136 11.43 -6.08 27.15
C GLU A 136 10.39 -6.24 26.04
N ILE A 137 9.86 -7.46 25.87
CA ILE A 137 8.74 -7.70 24.96
C ILE A 137 7.45 -7.22 25.64
N ASN A 138 7.10 -5.95 25.43
CA ASN A 138 5.88 -5.36 25.96
C ASN A 138 4.78 -5.18 24.90
N VAL A 139 3.64 -4.63 25.32
CA VAL A 139 2.47 -4.45 24.46
C VAL A 139 2.74 -3.47 23.31
N ILE A 140 3.60 -2.48 23.51
CA ILE A 140 3.96 -1.48 22.49
C ILE A 140 4.78 -2.14 21.39
N TYR A 141 5.81 -2.91 21.73
CA TYR A 141 6.60 -3.69 20.77
C TYR A 141 5.72 -4.62 19.93
N LYS A 142 4.83 -5.38 20.58
CA LYS A 142 3.89 -6.26 19.87
C LYS A 142 2.94 -5.49 18.96
N SER A 143 2.47 -4.32 19.41
CA SER A 143 1.60 -3.46 18.63
C SER A 143 2.32 -2.94 17.39
N ALA A 144 3.54 -2.41 17.55
CA ALA A 144 4.37 -1.95 16.43
C ALA A 144 4.56 -3.04 15.37
N GLY A 145 4.89 -4.27 15.78
CA GLY A 145 5.03 -5.40 14.87
C GLY A 145 3.75 -5.80 14.14
N VAL A 146 2.57 -5.63 14.75
CA VAL A 146 1.28 -5.85 14.07
C VAL A 146 0.97 -4.71 13.10
N LEU A 147 1.20 -3.46 13.52
CA LEU A 147 0.96 -2.27 12.71
C LEU A 147 1.85 -2.25 11.47
N TYR A 148 3.11 -2.66 11.60
CA TYR A 148 4.03 -2.87 10.47
C TYR A 148 3.42 -3.80 9.40
N LYS A 149 2.95 -4.99 9.81
CA LYS A 149 2.34 -5.96 8.87
C LYS A 149 1.07 -5.43 8.21
N MET A 150 0.31 -4.61 8.93
CA MET A 150 -0.87 -3.96 8.38
C MET A 150 -0.51 -2.85 7.39
N ALA A 151 0.55 -2.07 7.66
CA ALA A 151 1.06 -1.05 6.74
C ALA A 151 1.61 -1.69 5.46
N ASP A 152 2.33 -2.80 5.61
CA ASP A 152 2.83 -3.61 4.49
C ASP A 152 1.67 -4.08 3.60
N ASN A 153 0.60 -4.61 4.20
CA ASN A 153 -0.61 -4.98 3.46
C ASN A 153 -1.25 -3.78 2.76
N CYS A 154 -1.31 -2.60 3.39
CA CYS A 154 -1.81 -1.39 2.74
C CYS A 154 -0.95 -1.02 1.53
N LEU A 155 0.38 -1.09 1.66
CA LEU A 155 1.33 -0.80 0.60
C LEU A 155 1.17 -1.80 -0.57
N ALA A 156 1.06 -3.09 -0.28
CA ALA A 156 0.80 -4.13 -1.27
C ALA A 156 -0.53 -3.87 -2.02
N LEU A 157 -1.61 -3.56 -1.31
CA LEU A 157 -2.89 -3.20 -1.91
C LEU A 157 -2.80 -1.93 -2.77
N SER A 158 -1.96 -0.96 -2.38
CA SER A 158 -1.79 0.28 -3.16
C SER A 158 -1.22 0.05 -4.56
N THR A 159 -0.44 -1.03 -4.77
CA THR A 159 0.10 -1.39 -6.10
C THR A 159 -0.99 -1.78 -7.10
N LEU A 160 -2.19 -2.10 -6.60
CA LEU A 160 -3.34 -2.50 -7.39
C LEU A 160 -4.32 -1.34 -7.62
N VAL A 161 -4.16 -0.23 -6.90
CA VAL A 161 -5.02 0.96 -7.05
C VAL A 161 -4.77 1.56 -8.42
N LYS A 162 -5.85 1.84 -9.16
CA LYS A 162 -5.72 2.42 -10.50
C LYS A 162 -5.31 3.89 -10.40
N HIS A 163 -4.44 4.32 -11.31
CA HIS A 163 -4.00 5.70 -11.50
C HIS A 163 -4.58 6.22 -12.81
#